data_AF-A0A957ZVL1-F1
#
_entry.id   AF-A0A957ZVL1-F1
#
_cell.length_a   1.000
_cell.length_b   1.000
_cell.length_c   1.000
_cell.angle_alpha   90.00
_cell.angle_beta   90.00
_cell.angle_gamma   90.00
#
_symmetry.space_group_name_H-M   'P 1'
#
loop_
_entity.id
_entity.type
_entity.pdbx_description
1 polymer ?
#
loop_
_entity_poly.entity_id
_entity_poly.type
_entity_poly.pdbx_seq_one_letter_code
_entity_poly.pdbx_strand_id
1 'polypeptide(L)'
;MDEAPFHEAFTVVDARLDCSDFTIGGLLRILYLYRESPHISRDLIEKIEARVLGFKYWWDEAQGDNRRCYWTENHQIIFHSDELLAAQLFPDAVFANSGRDATYHREHALHLIRRWFDFRARFGFSEWLSNCYFEEDLLALVNLHDFAEDPAVRAHAKGCIDLLLFEMALHTHRGVMGCTHGRTYTRLIKGARHEDATNTARLMFGMGLYCRPDNLGTVPLTTSTYRCPPVFARIAADLDGPRLFKERHSIEIADAPAHGLAFDNMEDGHLFWSIQDYIHAAIYDLAQETRRAYGVMLYEDYLQRYYQV
;
A
#
# COMPACT_ATOMS: atom_id res chain seq x y z
N MET A 1 -28.42 -5.79 3.37
CA MET A 1 -27.23 -4.96 3.08
C MET A 1 -27.24 -4.69 1.58
N ASP A 2 -26.78 -3.53 1.14
CA ASP A 2 -26.61 -3.25 -0.29
C ASP A 2 -25.36 -3.98 -0.79
N GLU A 3 -25.54 -4.90 -1.74
CA GLU A 3 -24.44 -5.71 -2.30
C GLU A 3 -23.80 -5.06 -3.55
N ALA A 4 -24.34 -3.95 -4.07
CA ALA A 4 -23.83 -3.30 -5.28
C ALA A 4 -22.32 -2.96 -5.20
N PRO A 5 -21.78 -2.40 -4.09
CA PRO A 5 -20.35 -2.12 -3.98
C PRO A 5 -19.47 -3.38 -4.05
N PHE A 6 -19.98 -4.54 -3.61
CA PHE A 6 -19.24 -5.79 -3.71
C PHE A 6 -19.15 -6.28 -5.16
N HIS A 7 -20.22 -6.12 -5.94
CA HIS A 7 -20.20 -6.48 -7.36
C HIS A 7 -19.26 -5.58 -8.18
N GLU A 8 -19.17 -4.30 -7.84
CA GLU A 8 -18.17 -3.39 -8.41
C GLU A 8 -16.75 -3.85 -8.06
N ALA A 9 -16.48 -4.14 -6.79
CA ALA A 9 -15.21 -4.70 -6.33
C ALA A 9 -14.83 -6.00 -7.06
N PHE A 10 -15.79 -6.92 -7.23
CA PHE A 10 -15.58 -8.17 -7.96
C PHE A 10 -15.21 -7.92 -9.42
N THR A 11 -15.84 -6.93 -10.06
CA THR A 11 -15.52 -6.58 -11.45
C THR A 11 -14.07 -6.11 -11.58
N VAL A 12 -13.59 -5.29 -10.65
CA VAL A 12 -12.20 -4.80 -10.62
C VAL A 12 -11.20 -5.94 -10.46
N VAL A 13 -11.45 -6.86 -9.53
CA VAL A 13 -10.60 -8.01 -9.25
C VAL A 13 -10.60 -9.01 -10.40
N ASP A 14 -11.79 -9.39 -10.88
CA ASP A 14 -11.97 -10.40 -11.93
C ASP A 14 -11.37 -9.92 -13.27
N ALA A 15 -11.42 -8.60 -13.54
CA ALA A 15 -10.80 -7.98 -14.72
C ALA A 15 -9.30 -7.68 -14.54
N ARG A 16 -8.70 -7.99 -13.39
CA ARG A 16 -7.26 -7.78 -13.09
C ARG A 16 -6.81 -6.35 -13.35
N LEU A 17 -7.67 -5.38 -13.05
CA LEU A 17 -7.38 -3.97 -13.25
C LEU A 17 -6.23 -3.53 -12.33
N ASP A 18 -5.57 -2.44 -12.74
CA ASP A 18 -4.67 -1.73 -11.85
C ASP A 18 -5.40 -1.32 -10.56
N CYS A 19 -4.71 -1.37 -9.41
CA CYS A 19 -5.30 -1.15 -8.08
C CYS A 19 -6.31 -2.22 -7.61
N SER A 20 -6.34 -3.41 -8.24
CA SER A 20 -7.14 -4.55 -7.76
C SER A 20 -6.65 -5.11 -6.41
N ASP A 21 -5.38 -4.92 -6.08
CA ASP A 21 -4.81 -5.18 -4.76
C ASP A 21 -5.46 -4.31 -3.67
N PHE A 22 -5.75 -3.04 -3.93
CA PHE A 22 -6.45 -2.18 -2.96
C PHE A 22 -7.84 -2.76 -2.63
N THR A 23 -8.49 -3.32 -3.64
CA THR A 23 -9.78 -3.99 -3.48
C THR A 23 -9.65 -5.28 -2.66
N ILE A 24 -8.62 -6.09 -2.91
CA ILE A 24 -8.34 -7.29 -2.13
C ILE A 24 -8.07 -6.96 -0.67
N GLY A 25 -7.27 -5.94 -0.37
CA GLY A 25 -7.01 -5.49 1.01
C GLY A 25 -8.28 -5.07 1.75
N GLY A 26 -9.21 -4.40 1.08
CA GLY A 26 -10.53 -4.08 1.63
C GLY A 26 -11.39 -5.33 1.89
N LEU A 27 -11.42 -6.26 0.93
CA LEU A 27 -12.16 -7.52 1.03
C LEU A 27 -11.61 -8.43 2.14
N LEU A 28 -10.29 -8.53 2.29
CA LEU A 28 -9.65 -9.25 3.38
C LEU A 28 -10.02 -8.67 4.74
N ARG A 29 -10.03 -7.34 4.89
CA ARG A 29 -10.48 -6.70 6.12
C ARG A 29 -11.93 -7.06 6.47
N ILE A 30 -12.81 -7.13 5.47
CA ILE A 30 -14.20 -7.58 5.66
C ILE A 30 -14.24 -9.04 6.15
N LEU A 31 -13.43 -9.94 5.58
CA LEU A 31 -13.36 -11.32 6.05
C LEU A 31 -12.86 -11.39 7.49
N TYR A 32 -11.79 -10.69 7.84
CA TYR A 32 -11.25 -10.73 9.20
C TYR A 32 -12.23 -10.19 10.26
N LEU A 33 -13.02 -9.16 9.94
CA LEU A 33 -13.95 -8.55 10.89
C LEU A 33 -15.35 -9.17 10.89
N TYR A 34 -15.82 -9.64 9.73
CA TYR A 34 -17.25 -9.90 9.50
C TYR A 34 -17.56 -11.19 8.76
N ARG A 35 -16.58 -12.11 8.58
CA ARG A 35 -16.81 -13.39 7.88
C ARG A 35 -17.96 -14.23 8.45
N GLU A 36 -18.15 -14.21 9.77
CA GLU A 36 -19.21 -14.94 10.47
C GLU A 36 -20.43 -14.05 10.81
N SER A 37 -20.49 -12.83 10.27
CA SER A 37 -21.57 -11.89 10.55
C SER A 37 -22.88 -12.35 9.92
N PRO A 38 -24.00 -12.43 10.67
CA PRO A 38 -25.31 -12.78 10.10
C PRO A 38 -25.88 -11.68 9.17
N HIS A 39 -25.23 -10.51 9.10
CA HIS A 39 -25.63 -9.40 8.25
C HIS A 39 -25.04 -9.46 6.83
N ILE A 40 -24.11 -10.39 6.59
CA ILE A 40 -23.52 -10.67 5.29
C ILE A 40 -23.96 -12.07 4.89
N SER A 41 -24.52 -12.22 3.69
CA SER A 41 -24.96 -13.53 3.22
C SER A 41 -23.76 -14.47 3.08
N ARG A 42 -23.95 -15.76 3.39
CA ARG A 42 -22.87 -16.76 3.25
C ARG A 42 -22.40 -16.87 1.80
N ASP A 43 -23.33 -16.76 0.84
CA ASP A 43 -23.03 -16.70 -0.59
C ASP A 43 -22.11 -15.52 -0.95
N LEU A 44 -22.34 -14.33 -0.39
CA LEU A 44 -21.45 -13.19 -0.62
C LEU A 44 -20.07 -13.43 -0.01
N ILE A 45 -19.97 -13.99 1.21
CA ILE A 45 -18.68 -14.35 1.80
C ILE A 45 -17.93 -15.34 0.91
N GLU A 46 -18.57 -16.42 0.46
CA GLU A 46 -17.95 -17.42 -0.43
C GLU A 46 -17.43 -16.80 -1.73
N LYS A 47 -18.17 -15.83 -2.30
CA LYS A 47 -17.70 -15.07 -3.47
C LYS A 47 -16.46 -14.24 -3.19
N ILE A 48 -16.32 -13.67 -1.99
CA ILE A 48 -15.11 -12.96 -1.56
C ILE A 48 -13.96 -13.94 -1.39
N GLU A 49 -14.16 -15.05 -0.67
CA GLU A 49 -13.14 -16.08 -0.43
C GLU A 49 -12.58 -16.65 -1.74
N ALA A 50 -13.45 -16.93 -2.71
CA ALA A 50 -13.04 -17.43 -4.03
C ALA A 50 -12.12 -16.47 -4.77
N ARG A 51 -12.32 -15.16 -4.61
CA ARG A 51 -11.51 -14.12 -5.27
C ARG A 51 -10.18 -13.91 -4.58
N VAL A 52 -10.17 -13.95 -3.25
CA VAL A 52 -8.93 -13.95 -2.45
C VAL A 52 -8.07 -15.16 -2.85
N LEU A 53 -8.61 -16.38 -2.85
CA LEU A 53 -7.88 -17.60 -3.22
C LEU A 53 -7.48 -17.68 -4.70
N GLY A 54 -8.18 -16.95 -5.58
CA GLY A 54 -7.92 -16.87 -7.02
C GLY A 54 -7.07 -15.67 -7.44
N PHE A 55 -6.71 -14.80 -6.51
CA PHE A 55 -5.95 -13.59 -6.82
C PHE A 55 -4.49 -13.92 -7.18
N LYS A 56 -3.89 -13.04 -7.97
CA LYS A 56 -2.46 -13.08 -8.31
C LYS A 56 -1.74 -12.13 -7.37
N TYR A 57 -1.04 -12.66 -6.37
CA TYR A 57 -0.41 -11.83 -5.33
C TYR A 57 0.90 -11.23 -5.75
N TRP A 58 1.61 -11.84 -6.69
CA TRP A 58 2.86 -11.28 -7.18
C TRP A 58 3.10 -11.59 -8.64
N TRP A 59 3.98 -10.81 -9.29
CA TRP A 59 4.19 -10.89 -10.74
C TRP A 59 4.83 -12.20 -11.22
N ASP A 60 5.43 -12.97 -10.31
CA ASP A 60 6.13 -14.22 -10.57
C ASP A 60 5.18 -15.43 -10.57
N GLU A 61 3.92 -15.24 -10.16
CA GLU A 61 2.91 -16.28 -10.26
C GLU A 61 2.55 -16.60 -11.72
N ALA A 62 2.40 -17.89 -12.02
CA ALA A 62 2.36 -18.38 -13.39
C ALA A 62 1.14 -17.93 -14.22
N GLN A 63 -0.02 -17.67 -13.61
CA GLN A 63 -1.26 -17.45 -14.36
C GLN A 63 -1.57 -15.96 -14.62
N GLY A 64 -1.86 -15.67 -15.90
CA GLY A 64 -2.31 -14.38 -16.44
C GLY A 64 -1.25 -13.29 -16.49
N ASP A 65 -1.65 -12.10 -16.97
CA ASP A 65 -0.71 -11.02 -17.31
C ASP A 65 -0.27 -10.17 -16.10
N ASN A 66 0.74 -9.34 -16.34
CA ASN A 66 1.30 -8.37 -15.40
C ASN A 66 1.13 -6.93 -15.90
N ARG A 67 -0.06 -6.58 -16.42
CA ARG A 67 -0.38 -5.23 -16.93
C ARG A 67 -0.70 -4.20 -15.84
N ARG A 68 -0.89 -4.66 -14.60
CA ARG A 68 -1.08 -3.81 -13.42
C ARG A 68 0.26 -3.40 -12.80
N CYS A 69 0.26 -2.33 -12.03
CA CYS A 69 1.42 -1.87 -11.30
C CYS A 69 1.65 -2.79 -10.08
N TYR A 70 2.88 -3.26 -9.91
CA TYR A 70 3.30 -4.04 -8.73
C TYR A 70 4.41 -3.33 -7.95
N TRP A 71 5.01 -2.30 -8.53
CA TRP A 71 6.36 -1.89 -8.17
C TRP A 71 6.46 -0.59 -7.39
N THR A 72 5.43 0.25 -7.37
CA THR A 72 5.47 1.41 -6.48
C THR A 72 5.42 0.94 -5.03
N GLU A 73 5.93 1.77 -4.13
CA GLU A 73 6.10 1.42 -2.73
C GLU A 73 4.82 0.88 -2.07
N ASN A 74 3.69 1.58 -2.26
CA ASN A 74 2.41 1.16 -1.72
C ASN A 74 1.97 -0.21 -2.28
N HIS A 75 2.08 -0.43 -3.59
CA HIS A 75 1.68 -1.69 -4.21
C HIS A 75 2.48 -2.85 -3.65
N GLN A 76 3.80 -2.69 -3.48
CA GLN A 76 4.64 -3.74 -2.88
C GLN A 76 4.09 -4.18 -1.51
N ILE A 77 3.85 -3.24 -0.60
CA ILE A 77 3.38 -3.61 0.74
C ILE A 77 1.93 -4.10 0.75
N ILE A 78 1.05 -3.59 -0.13
CA ILE A 78 -0.34 -4.03 -0.22
C ILE A 78 -0.41 -5.46 -0.75
N PHE A 79 0.24 -5.77 -1.87
CA PHE A 79 0.27 -7.13 -2.42
C PHE A 79 0.78 -8.15 -1.40
N HIS A 80 1.89 -7.86 -0.73
CA HIS A 80 2.46 -8.80 0.23
C HIS A 80 1.66 -8.87 1.53
N SER A 81 1.08 -7.76 2.01
CA SER A 81 0.13 -7.78 3.12
C SER A 81 -1.05 -8.67 2.81
N ASP A 82 -1.64 -8.50 1.62
CA ASP A 82 -2.82 -9.25 1.20
C ASP A 82 -2.51 -10.74 1.04
N GLU A 83 -1.33 -11.09 0.51
CA GLU A 83 -0.85 -12.47 0.39
C GLU A 83 -0.71 -13.14 1.75
N LEU A 84 -0.03 -12.47 2.70
CA LEU A 84 0.15 -12.98 4.04
C LEU A 84 -1.20 -13.23 4.72
N LEU A 85 -2.09 -12.24 4.68
CA LEU A 85 -3.38 -12.29 5.35
C LEU A 85 -4.32 -13.32 4.73
N ALA A 86 -4.31 -13.48 3.40
CA ALA A 86 -5.05 -14.54 2.73
C ALA A 86 -4.57 -15.93 3.16
N ALA A 87 -3.25 -16.15 3.15
CA ALA A 87 -2.66 -17.43 3.50
C ALA A 87 -2.80 -17.74 5.01
N GLN A 88 -2.86 -16.71 5.86
CA GLN A 88 -3.23 -16.84 7.26
C GLN A 88 -4.68 -17.30 7.44
N LEU A 89 -5.61 -16.67 6.71
CA LEU A 89 -7.03 -16.93 6.82
C LEU A 89 -7.44 -18.32 6.26
N PHE A 90 -6.71 -18.83 5.26
CA PHE A 90 -6.97 -20.12 4.63
C PHE A 90 -5.75 -21.07 4.74
N PRO A 91 -5.41 -21.57 5.95
CA PRO A 91 -4.19 -22.36 6.18
C PRO A 91 -4.10 -23.65 5.37
N ASP A 92 -5.24 -24.24 5.01
CA ASP A 92 -5.32 -25.53 4.32
C ASP A 92 -5.59 -25.38 2.81
N ALA A 93 -5.63 -24.14 2.29
CA ALA A 93 -5.98 -23.89 0.91
C ALA A 93 -4.78 -23.99 -0.05
N VAL A 94 -5.10 -24.33 -1.29
CA VAL A 94 -4.21 -24.18 -2.45
C VAL A 94 -4.72 -22.99 -3.26
N PHE A 95 -3.85 -22.03 -3.50
CA PHE A 95 -4.16 -20.80 -4.22
C PHE A 95 -4.21 -21.08 -5.72
N ALA A 96 -5.36 -20.78 -6.34
CA ALA A 96 -5.66 -21.27 -7.67
C ALA A 96 -4.76 -20.64 -8.75
N ASN A 97 -4.29 -19.41 -8.54
CA ASN A 97 -3.45 -18.70 -9.52
C ASN A 97 -2.01 -19.23 -9.56
N SER A 98 -1.43 -19.55 -8.41
CA SER A 98 -0.05 -20.03 -8.26
C SER A 98 0.05 -21.58 -8.26
N GLY A 99 -1.01 -22.28 -7.84
CA GLY A 99 -0.99 -23.71 -7.52
C GLY A 99 -0.21 -24.06 -6.24
N ARG A 100 0.15 -23.06 -5.44
CA ARG A 100 0.91 -23.21 -4.20
C ARG A 100 0.00 -23.26 -2.98
N ASP A 101 0.47 -23.87 -1.91
CA ASP A 101 -0.23 -23.93 -0.63
C ASP A 101 -0.06 -22.64 0.18
N ALA A 102 -0.83 -22.51 1.26
CA ALA A 102 -0.74 -21.37 2.16
C ALA A 102 0.61 -21.24 2.87
N THR A 103 1.38 -22.33 3.04
CA THR A 103 2.71 -22.26 3.67
C THR A 103 3.67 -21.49 2.79
N TYR A 104 3.70 -21.80 1.49
CA TYR A 104 4.47 -21.06 0.50
C TYR A 104 4.12 -19.56 0.52
N HIS A 105 2.83 -19.22 0.44
CA HIS A 105 2.39 -17.83 0.38
C HIS A 105 2.73 -17.06 1.66
N ARG A 106 2.62 -17.68 2.84
CA ARG A 106 3.07 -17.08 4.10
C ARG A 106 4.57 -16.78 4.08
N GLU A 107 5.40 -17.74 3.68
CA GLU A 107 6.85 -17.58 3.63
C GLU A 107 7.29 -16.52 2.62
N HIS A 108 6.70 -16.55 1.42
CA HIS A 108 6.95 -15.59 0.35
C HIS A 108 6.59 -14.16 0.76
N ALA A 109 5.37 -13.96 1.26
CA ALA A 109 4.90 -12.66 1.73
C ALA A 109 5.75 -12.14 2.90
N LEU A 110 6.07 -12.99 3.89
CA LEU A 110 6.88 -12.58 5.04
C LEU A 110 8.28 -12.13 4.64
N HIS A 111 8.92 -12.81 3.68
CA HIS A 111 10.21 -12.42 3.14
C HIS A 111 10.17 -10.99 2.59
N LEU A 112 9.20 -10.72 1.72
CA LEU A 112 9.09 -9.43 1.03
C LEU A 112 8.58 -8.30 1.95
N ILE A 113 7.65 -8.58 2.88
CA ILE A 113 7.23 -7.63 3.92
C ILE A 113 8.42 -7.19 4.79
N ARG A 114 9.22 -8.15 5.25
CA ARG A 114 10.39 -7.85 6.12
C ARG A 114 11.41 -7.00 5.38
N ARG A 115 11.62 -7.27 4.10
CA ARG A 115 12.49 -6.49 3.23
C ARG A 115 11.94 -5.07 3.01
N TRP A 116 10.64 -4.93 2.77
CA TRP A 116 10.00 -3.61 2.67
C TRP A 116 10.15 -2.80 3.96
N PHE A 117 9.93 -3.42 5.13
CA PHE A 117 10.17 -2.78 6.43
C PHE A 117 11.64 -2.38 6.64
N ASP A 118 12.61 -3.22 6.26
CA ASP A 118 14.04 -2.87 6.33
C ASP A 118 14.33 -1.61 5.51
N PHE A 119 13.78 -1.51 4.30
CA PHE A 119 13.93 -0.32 3.47
C PHE A 119 13.33 0.92 4.11
N ARG A 120 12.11 0.85 4.65
CA ARG A 120 11.50 2.01 5.32
C ARG A 120 12.30 2.42 6.55
N ALA A 121 12.83 1.47 7.30
CA ALA A 121 13.65 1.75 8.49
C ALA A 121 14.97 2.43 8.15
N ARG A 122 15.60 2.08 7.01
CA ARG A 122 16.93 2.59 6.62
C ARG A 122 16.88 3.86 5.79
N PHE A 123 15.86 4.00 4.95
CA PHE A 123 15.78 5.02 3.91
C PHE A 123 14.52 5.89 4.00
N GLY A 124 13.58 5.55 4.90
CA GLY A 124 12.29 6.22 4.96
C GLY A 124 11.38 5.86 3.80
N PHE A 125 10.26 6.57 3.69
CA PHE A 125 9.30 6.42 2.59
C PHE A 125 9.87 7.04 1.30
N SER A 126 9.62 6.40 0.18
CA SER A 126 9.99 6.83 -1.18
C SER A 126 8.86 7.64 -1.80
N GLU A 127 7.62 7.31 -1.45
CA GLU A 127 6.40 8.12 -1.69
C GLU A 127 6.24 9.21 -0.62
N TRP A 128 7.36 9.80 -0.23
CA TRP A 128 7.46 10.71 0.91
C TRP A 128 6.47 11.86 0.82
N LEU A 129 5.85 12.14 1.97
CA LEU A 129 4.84 13.17 2.17
C LEU A 129 3.70 13.14 1.14
N SER A 130 3.44 12.02 0.47
CA SER A 130 2.34 11.95 -0.48
C SER A 130 0.99 12.09 0.22
N ASN A 131 0.20 13.05 -0.24
CA ASN A 131 -1.12 13.31 0.29
C ASN A 131 -2.21 12.34 -0.19
N CYS A 132 -1.87 11.41 -1.08
CA CYS A 132 -2.72 10.28 -1.48
C CYS A 132 -2.08 8.93 -1.13
N TYR A 133 -0.79 8.72 -1.42
CA TYR A 133 -0.17 7.41 -1.27
C TYR A 133 0.03 6.97 0.18
N PHE A 134 0.12 7.90 1.14
CA PHE A 134 0.08 7.52 2.56
C PHE A 134 -1.21 6.77 2.92
N GLU A 135 -2.34 7.06 2.28
CA GLU A 135 -3.59 6.31 2.51
C GLU A 135 -3.51 4.89 1.93
N GLU A 136 -2.80 4.71 0.82
CA GLU A 136 -2.55 3.40 0.21
C GLU A 136 -1.64 2.55 1.13
N ASP A 137 -0.53 3.11 1.61
CA ASP A 137 0.35 2.44 2.59
C ASP A 137 -0.42 2.08 3.88
N LEU A 138 -1.25 3.00 4.39
CA LEU A 138 -2.03 2.80 5.61
C LEU A 138 -3.02 1.63 5.48
N LEU A 139 -3.59 1.34 4.30
CA LEU A 139 -4.43 0.16 4.09
C LEU A 139 -3.71 -1.12 4.51
N ALA A 140 -2.52 -1.34 3.95
CA ALA A 140 -1.71 -2.53 4.21
C ALA A 140 -1.23 -2.55 5.67
N LEU A 141 -0.66 -1.44 6.14
CA LEU A 141 -0.06 -1.36 7.47
C LEU A 141 -1.11 -1.58 8.57
N VAL A 142 -2.31 -1.02 8.44
CA VAL A 142 -3.37 -1.19 9.44
C VAL A 142 -3.90 -2.62 9.44
N ASN A 143 -4.05 -3.23 8.26
CA ASN A 143 -4.43 -4.64 8.16
C ASN A 143 -3.37 -5.56 8.78
N LEU A 144 -2.08 -5.33 8.52
CA LEU A 144 -0.98 -6.06 9.16
C LEU A 144 -0.96 -5.86 10.68
N HIS A 145 -1.12 -4.63 11.16
CA HIS A 145 -1.19 -4.30 12.59
C HIS A 145 -2.31 -5.05 13.30
N ASP A 146 -3.49 -5.11 12.69
CA ASP A 146 -4.68 -5.71 13.28
C ASP A 146 -4.66 -7.25 13.18
N PHE A 147 -4.17 -7.81 12.07
CA PHE A 147 -4.47 -9.20 11.69
C PHE A 147 -3.25 -10.11 11.47
N ALA A 148 -2.01 -9.60 11.38
CA ALA A 148 -0.85 -10.48 11.22
C ALA A 148 -0.68 -11.38 12.46
N GLU A 149 -0.43 -12.68 12.26
CA GLU A 149 -0.20 -13.63 13.37
C GLU A 149 1.18 -13.42 14.01
N ASP A 150 2.18 -13.02 13.22
CA ASP A 150 3.54 -12.72 13.68
C ASP A 150 3.57 -11.38 14.47
N PRO A 151 3.86 -11.41 15.80
CA PRO A 151 3.92 -10.20 16.61
C PRO A 151 4.97 -9.19 16.14
N ALA A 152 6.06 -9.65 15.51
CA ALA A 152 7.08 -8.76 14.98
C ALA A 152 6.53 -7.97 13.78
N VAL A 153 5.77 -8.60 12.88
CA VAL A 153 5.12 -7.93 11.74
C VAL A 153 4.14 -6.86 12.26
N ARG A 154 3.31 -7.19 13.25
CA ARG A 154 2.39 -6.23 13.87
C ARG A 154 3.12 -5.03 14.46
N ALA A 155 4.24 -5.27 15.16
CA ALA A 155 5.02 -4.21 15.78
C ALA A 155 5.70 -3.29 14.75
N HIS A 156 6.26 -3.85 13.67
CA HIS A 156 6.84 -3.04 12.59
C HIS A 156 5.77 -2.24 11.85
N ALA A 157 4.64 -2.86 11.52
CA ALA A 157 3.50 -2.19 10.92
C ALA A 157 3.02 -1.02 11.80
N LYS A 158 2.89 -1.23 13.12
CA LYS A 158 2.58 -0.15 14.07
C LYS A 158 3.59 1.00 13.99
N GLY A 159 4.89 0.69 13.98
CA GLY A 159 5.94 1.70 13.90
C GLY A 159 5.88 2.52 12.61
N CYS A 160 5.57 1.87 11.47
CA CYS A 160 5.33 2.56 10.21
C CYS A 160 4.08 3.46 10.26
N ILE A 161 2.97 2.99 10.85
CA ILE A 161 1.77 3.83 11.06
C ILE A 161 2.11 5.04 11.94
N ASP A 162 2.84 4.83 13.05
CA ASP A 162 3.26 5.92 13.93
C ASP A 162 4.11 6.94 13.15
N LEU A 163 5.04 6.48 12.30
CA LEU A 163 5.90 7.35 11.49
C LEU A 163 5.09 8.14 10.46
N LEU A 164 4.19 7.50 9.71
CA LEU A 164 3.33 8.19 8.75
C LEU A 164 2.45 9.24 9.42
N LEU A 165 1.80 8.91 10.54
CA LEU A 165 0.97 9.87 11.27
C LEU A 165 1.80 10.98 11.93
N PHE A 166 3.04 10.70 12.31
CA PHE A 166 3.95 11.74 12.77
C PHE A 166 4.30 12.71 11.64
N GLU A 167 4.68 12.22 10.46
CA GLU A 167 4.93 13.04 9.26
C GLU A 167 3.70 13.88 8.90
N MET A 168 2.52 13.26 8.88
CA MET A 168 1.27 14.00 8.65
C MET A 168 1.04 15.09 9.70
N ALA A 169 1.35 14.84 10.97
CA ALA A 169 1.20 15.82 12.02
C ALA A 169 2.17 17.01 11.87
N LEU A 170 3.40 16.76 11.39
CA LEU A 170 4.38 17.82 11.12
C LEU A 170 3.96 18.70 9.94
N HIS A 171 3.42 18.08 8.89
CA HIS A 171 3.25 18.73 7.59
C HIS A 171 1.81 19.15 7.28
N THR A 172 0.87 18.91 8.20
CA THR A 172 -0.51 19.37 8.05
C THR A 172 -0.69 20.79 8.56
N HIS A 173 -1.40 21.62 7.79
CA HIS A 173 -1.90 22.91 8.23
C HIS A 173 -3.42 22.88 8.25
N ARG A 174 -4.02 22.85 9.46
CA ARG A 174 -5.48 22.76 9.67
C ARG A 174 -6.11 21.53 8.97
N GLY A 175 -5.38 20.42 8.89
CA GLY A 175 -5.84 19.18 8.27
C GLY A 175 -5.63 19.10 6.75
N VAL A 176 -4.81 19.97 6.18
CA VAL A 176 -4.39 19.93 4.77
C VAL A 176 -2.88 19.70 4.70
N MET A 177 -2.42 18.71 3.95
CA MET A 177 -0.99 18.49 3.69
C MET A 177 -0.50 19.45 2.62
N GLY A 178 -0.17 20.69 3.02
CA GLY A 178 0.33 21.75 2.13
C GLY A 178 1.84 21.72 1.86
N CYS A 179 2.49 20.58 2.12
CA CYS A 179 3.93 20.39 1.93
C CYS A 179 4.27 19.99 0.49
N THR A 180 5.57 19.84 0.20
CA THR A 180 6.00 19.17 -1.03
C THR A 180 5.68 17.68 -0.95
N HIS A 181 5.34 17.07 -2.09
CA HIS A 181 5.01 15.65 -2.17
C HIS A 181 5.99 14.94 -3.12
N GLY A 182 6.51 13.78 -2.72
CA GLY A 182 7.30 12.92 -3.61
C GLY A 182 6.49 12.40 -4.78
N ARG A 183 5.20 12.12 -4.56
CA ARG A 183 4.22 11.83 -5.61
C ARG A 183 2.85 12.38 -5.24
N THR A 184 2.13 12.90 -6.21
CA THR A 184 0.74 13.40 -6.06
C THR A 184 0.12 13.62 -7.45
N TYR A 185 -1.15 14.01 -7.48
CA TYR A 185 -1.88 14.32 -8.70
C TYR A 185 -2.19 15.82 -8.81
N THR A 186 -2.23 16.35 -10.05
CA THR A 186 -2.52 17.76 -10.33
C THR A 186 -3.75 18.29 -9.59
N ARG A 187 -4.82 17.49 -9.49
CA ARG A 187 -6.06 17.87 -8.79
C ARG A 187 -5.84 18.13 -7.30
N LEU A 188 -4.92 17.40 -6.67
CA LEU A 188 -4.61 17.47 -5.23
C LEU A 188 -3.72 18.67 -4.92
N ILE A 189 -2.76 18.97 -5.80
CA ILE A 189 -1.93 20.20 -5.70
C ILE A 189 -2.79 21.46 -5.83
N LYS A 190 -3.76 21.45 -6.76
CA LYS A 190 -4.62 22.61 -7.03
C LYS A 190 -5.61 22.91 -5.90
N GLY A 191 -5.89 21.94 -5.03
CA GLY A 191 -6.75 22.16 -3.87
C GLY A 191 -7.00 20.91 -3.04
N ALA A 192 -6.98 21.10 -1.72
CA ALA A 192 -7.10 20.02 -0.74
C ALA A 192 -8.52 19.53 -0.45
N ARG A 193 -9.55 20.00 -1.19
CA ARG A 193 -10.95 19.64 -0.93
C ARG A 193 -11.28 18.17 -1.18
N HIS A 194 -10.44 17.49 -1.97
CA HIS A 194 -10.56 16.08 -2.32
C HIS A 194 -9.24 15.33 -2.09
N GLU A 195 -8.41 15.85 -1.18
CA GLU A 195 -7.16 15.23 -0.76
C GLU A 195 -7.46 14.09 0.21
N ASP A 196 -6.87 12.93 -0.03
CA ASP A 196 -7.21 11.74 0.74
C ASP A 196 -6.70 11.88 2.20
N ALA A 197 -5.48 12.37 2.39
CA ALA A 197 -4.89 12.61 3.72
C ALA A 197 -5.72 13.53 4.66
N THR A 198 -6.63 14.36 4.13
CA THR A 198 -7.48 15.22 4.98
C THR A 198 -8.49 14.41 5.82
N ASN A 199 -8.91 13.24 5.32
CA ASN A 199 -9.77 12.33 6.05
C ASN A 199 -9.03 11.73 7.25
N THR A 200 -7.82 11.22 7.04
CA THR A 200 -6.99 10.67 8.13
C THR A 200 -6.59 11.75 9.13
N ALA A 201 -6.24 12.95 8.67
CA ALA A 201 -6.00 14.08 9.57
C ALA A 201 -7.24 14.41 10.42
N ARG A 202 -8.44 14.35 9.81
CA ARG A 202 -9.70 14.59 10.52
C ARG A 202 -9.96 13.53 11.58
N LEU A 203 -9.72 12.26 11.24
CA LEU A 203 -9.88 11.13 12.15
C LEU A 203 -8.87 11.16 13.30
N MET A 204 -7.60 11.45 13.02
CA MET A 204 -6.49 11.30 13.97
C MET A 204 -6.19 12.55 14.78
N PHE A 205 -6.33 13.73 14.18
CA PHE A 205 -5.95 15.01 14.81
C PHE A 205 -7.15 15.91 15.08
N GLY A 206 -8.35 15.53 14.61
CA GLY A 206 -9.56 16.33 14.76
C GLY A 206 -9.66 17.52 13.80
N MET A 207 -8.75 17.65 12.82
CA MET A 207 -8.70 18.74 11.86
C MET A 207 -8.63 18.22 10.43
N GLY A 208 -9.26 18.92 9.49
CA GLY A 208 -9.45 18.43 8.12
C GLY A 208 -10.92 18.16 7.82
N LEU A 209 -11.18 17.39 6.77
CA LEU A 209 -12.54 17.13 6.27
C LEU A 209 -12.72 15.64 6.00
N TYR A 210 -13.94 15.14 6.12
CA TYR A 210 -14.33 13.88 5.50
C TYR A 210 -14.83 14.17 4.09
N CYS A 211 -13.96 14.09 3.09
CA CYS A 211 -14.27 14.45 1.71
C CYS A 211 -14.64 13.25 0.82
N ARG A 212 -14.30 12.03 1.24
CA ARG A 212 -14.45 10.82 0.43
C ARG A 212 -14.75 9.58 1.30
N PRO A 213 -15.71 8.72 0.92
CA PRO A 213 -16.04 7.50 1.67
C PRO A 213 -15.15 6.30 1.30
N ASP A 214 -14.44 6.36 0.17
CA ASP A 214 -13.62 5.29 -0.43
C ASP A 214 -12.13 5.38 -0.05
N ASN A 215 -11.81 6.04 1.06
CA ASN A 215 -10.43 6.32 1.46
C ASN A 215 -9.75 5.08 2.09
N LEU A 216 -8.66 4.64 1.46
CA LEU A 216 -8.01 3.35 1.68
C LEU A 216 -7.38 3.19 3.06
N GLY A 217 -6.81 4.24 3.66
CA GLY A 217 -6.19 4.17 4.98
C GLY A 217 -7.14 4.58 6.10
N THR A 218 -7.90 5.66 5.88
CA THR A 218 -8.87 6.17 6.86
C THR A 218 -9.89 5.10 7.26
N VAL A 219 -10.48 4.38 6.30
CA VAL A 219 -11.55 3.41 6.57
C VAL A 219 -11.04 2.26 7.48
N PRO A 220 -9.92 1.59 7.17
CA PRO A 220 -9.32 0.63 8.09
C PRO A 220 -9.04 1.22 9.49
N LEU A 221 -8.49 2.43 9.57
CA LEU A 221 -8.21 3.07 10.86
C LEU A 221 -9.45 3.24 11.74
N THR A 222 -10.64 3.50 11.16
CA THR A 222 -11.89 3.63 11.94
C THR A 222 -12.33 2.34 12.63
N THR A 223 -11.95 1.19 12.07
CA THR A 223 -12.31 -0.15 12.58
C THR A 223 -11.14 -0.83 13.29
N SER A 224 -9.98 -0.16 13.36
CA SER A 224 -8.75 -0.70 13.93
C SER A 224 -8.70 -0.54 15.45
N THR A 225 -7.86 -1.38 16.07
CA THR A 225 -7.45 -1.22 17.47
C THR A 225 -6.37 -0.16 17.65
N TYR A 226 -5.72 0.28 16.57
CA TYR A 226 -4.70 1.32 16.61
C TYR A 226 -5.24 2.63 17.20
N ARG A 227 -4.43 3.29 18.02
CA ARG A 227 -4.75 4.61 18.60
C ARG A 227 -3.58 5.54 18.39
N CYS A 228 -3.83 6.64 17.68
CA CYS A 228 -2.85 7.67 17.43
C CYS A 228 -2.31 8.26 18.76
N PRO A 229 -0.99 8.33 18.96
CA PRO A 229 -0.41 8.99 20.11
C PRO A 229 -0.93 10.43 20.27
N PRO A 230 -1.44 10.83 21.46
CA PRO A 230 -2.01 12.17 21.65
C PRO A 230 -1.02 13.32 21.38
N VAL A 231 0.29 13.05 21.40
CA VAL A 231 1.32 14.03 21.04
C VAL A 231 1.26 14.42 19.57
N PHE A 232 0.88 13.52 18.65
CA PHE A 232 0.78 13.85 17.23
C PHE A 232 -0.35 14.84 16.96
N ALA A 233 -1.51 14.65 17.59
CA ALA A 233 -2.60 15.63 17.52
C ALA A 233 -2.20 17.01 18.09
N ARG A 234 -1.37 17.05 19.15
CA ARG A 234 -0.82 18.32 19.67
C ARG A 234 0.16 18.98 18.72
N ILE A 235 1.01 18.20 18.04
CA ILE A 235 1.94 18.70 17.03
C ILE A 235 1.15 19.31 15.86
N ALA A 236 0.15 18.58 15.33
CA ALA A 236 -0.71 19.08 14.27
C ALA A 236 -1.47 20.36 14.65
N ALA A 237 -1.80 20.52 15.95
CA ALA A 237 -2.47 21.70 16.49
C ALA A 237 -1.54 22.87 16.85
N ASP A 238 -0.22 22.65 16.84
CA ASP A 238 0.78 23.70 17.10
C ASP A 238 0.97 24.58 15.85
N LEU A 239 0.05 25.53 15.68
CA LEU A 239 -0.02 26.44 14.54
C LEU A 239 0.50 27.86 14.87
N ASP A 240 1.21 28.02 15.99
CA ASP A 240 1.60 29.32 16.54
C ASP A 240 2.67 30.06 15.71
N GLY A 241 3.34 29.37 14.79
CA GLY A 241 4.31 29.98 13.90
C GLY A 241 4.94 29.00 12.92
N PRO A 242 5.77 29.50 11.99
CA PRO A 242 6.46 28.64 11.03
C PRO A 242 7.38 27.65 11.76
N ARG A 243 7.53 26.47 11.16
CA ARG A 243 8.44 25.40 11.59
C ARG A 243 9.34 25.02 10.42
N LEU A 244 10.56 24.61 10.74
CA LEU A 244 11.49 24.06 9.76
C LEU A 244 11.79 22.63 10.17
N PHE A 245 11.42 21.69 9.32
CA PHE A 245 11.78 20.29 9.44
C PHE A 245 12.87 19.97 8.42
N LYS A 246 13.88 19.20 8.83
CA LYS A 246 14.99 18.77 7.99
C LYS A 246 14.93 17.25 7.91
N GLU A 247 14.54 16.76 6.75
CA GLU A 247 14.27 15.35 6.52
C GLU A 247 15.17 14.82 5.41
N ARG A 248 15.38 13.50 5.43
CA ARG A 248 16.00 12.75 4.33
C ARG A 248 15.01 11.65 3.97
N HIS A 249 14.58 11.65 2.72
CA HIS A 249 13.69 10.64 2.18
C HIS A 249 14.42 9.86 1.10
N SER A 250 14.20 8.55 1.09
CA SER A 250 14.79 7.62 0.14
C SER A 250 16.33 7.57 0.19
N ILE A 251 16.91 7.02 -0.87
CA ILE A 251 18.33 6.80 -1.09
C ILE A 251 18.71 7.27 -2.50
N GLU A 252 19.91 7.83 -2.65
CA GLU A 252 20.52 8.07 -3.96
C GLU A 252 20.99 6.75 -4.54
N ILE A 253 20.66 6.42 -5.81
CA ILE A 253 21.05 5.13 -6.40
C ILE A 253 22.55 4.89 -6.33
N ALA A 254 23.37 5.94 -6.48
CA ALA A 254 24.82 5.84 -6.39
C ALA A 254 25.32 5.28 -5.04
N ASP A 255 24.54 5.46 -3.96
CA ASP A 255 24.89 5.01 -2.62
C ASP A 255 24.43 3.57 -2.34
N ALA A 256 23.64 2.95 -3.21
CA ALA A 256 23.06 1.63 -2.99
C ALA A 256 24.11 0.53 -2.64
N PRO A 257 25.28 0.47 -3.28
CA PRO A 257 26.31 -0.52 -2.93
C PRO A 257 26.88 -0.34 -1.52
N ALA A 258 26.99 0.90 -1.03
CA ALA A 258 27.42 1.18 0.35
C ALA A 258 26.40 0.66 1.39
N HIS A 259 25.18 0.38 0.93
CA HIS A 259 24.09 -0.18 1.69
C HIS A 259 23.84 -1.67 1.38
N GLY A 260 24.77 -2.34 0.68
CA GLY A 260 24.66 -3.77 0.39
C GLY A 260 23.60 -4.12 -0.66
N LEU A 261 23.20 -3.15 -1.48
CA LEU A 261 22.27 -3.35 -2.60
C LEU A 261 23.06 -3.40 -3.90
N ALA A 262 22.83 -4.44 -4.69
CA ALA A 262 23.49 -4.68 -5.95
C ALA A 262 22.65 -4.21 -7.14
N PHE A 263 23.31 -3.73 -8.18
CA PHE A 263 22.66 -3.25 -9.40
C PHE A 263 22.30 -4.36 -10.38
N ASP A 264 22.65 -5.62 -10.08
CA ASP A 264 22.40 -6.81 -10.88
C ASP A 264 21.55 -7.87 -10.14
N ASN A 265 20.97 -7.50 -9.00
CA ASN A 265 20.07 -8.35 -8.22
C ASN A 265 18.61 -7.89 -8.41
N MET A 266 17.75 -8.78 -8.93
CA MET A 266 16.34 -8.45 -9.19
C MET A 266 15.54 -8.06 -7.93
N GLU A 267 15.85 -8.66 -6.79
CA GLU A 267 15.16 -8.38 -5.53
C GLU A 267 15.62 -7.04 -4.91
N ASP A 268 16.89 -6.64 -5.11
CA ASP A 268 17.36 -5.27 -4.87
C ASP A 268 16.67 -4.29 -5.83
N GLY A 269 16.41 -4.74 -7.05
CA GLY A 269 15.59 -4.06 -8.06
C GLY A 269 14.23 -3.57 -7.58
N HIS A 270 13.60 -4.28 -6.64
CA HIS A 270 12.30 -3.87 -6.08
C HIS A 270 12.39 -2.50 -5.41
N LEU A 271 13.48 -2.20 -4.68
CA LEU A 271 13.67 -0.87 -4.09
C LEU A 271 13.83 0.18 -5.18
N PHE A 272 14.66 -0.06 -6.18
CA PHE A 272 14.91 0.93 -7.24
C PHE A 272 13.65 1.24 -8.05
N TRP A 273 12.74 0.28 -8.16
CA TRP A 273 11.44 0.51 -8.78
C TRP A 273 10.44 1.20 -7.84
N SER A 274 10.50 0.91 -6.52
CA SER A 274 9.65 1.59 -5.53
C SER A 274 9.95 3.09 -5.46
N ILE A 275 11.22 3.47 -5.66
CA ILE A 275 11.63 4.89 -5.74
C ILE A 275 11.41 5.51 -7.13
N GLN A 276 10.91 4.72 -8.11
CA GLN A 276 10.63 5.09 -9.50
C GLN A 276 11.83 5.53 -10.35
N ASP A 277 13.05 5.16 -9.97
CA ASP A 277 14.26 5.50 -10.72
C ASP A 277 14.70 4.39 -11.69
N TYR A 278 13.75 3.58 -12.19
CA TYR A 278 13.98 2.47 -13.12
C TYR A 278 14.50 2.88 -14.52
N ILE A 279 14.85 4.14 -14.72
CA ILE A 279 15.55 4.68 -15.90
C ILE A 279 16.99 5.14 -15.60
N HIS A 280 17.42 5.06 -14.35
CA HIS A 280 18.77 5.47 -13.94
C HIS A 280 19.82 4.57 -14.59
N ALA A 281 20.90 5.16 -15.10
CA ALA A 281 21.92 4.46 -15.90
C ALA A 281 22.51 3.24 -15.18
N ALA A 282 22.73 3.32 -13.86
CA ALA A 282 23.31 2.24 -13.06
C ALA A 282 22.42 0.98 -12.96
N ILE A 283 21.10 1.11 -13.11
CA ILE A 283 20.14 0.00 -12.95
C ILE A 283 19.27 -0.22 -14.19
N TYR A 284 19.59 0.45 -15.30
CA TYR A 284 18.83 0.36 -16.54
C TYR A 284 18.78 -1.09 -17.06
N ASP A 285 19.93 -1.78 -17.06
CA ASP A 285 20.00 -3.16 -17.54
C ASP A 285 19.19 -4.12 -16.68
N LEU A 286 19.27 -3.97 -15.35
CA LEU A 286 18.43 -4.70 -14.39
C LEU A 286 16.95 -4.43 -14.61
N ALA A 287 16.57 -3.17 -14.83
CA ALA A 287 15.18 -2.82 -15.13
C ALA A 287 14.71 -3.46 -16.45
N GLN A 288 15.54 -3.47 -17.50
CA GLN A 288 15.19 -4.16 -18.75
C GLN A 288 15.08 -5.67 -18.56
N GLU A 289 15.95 -6.26 -17.75
CA GLU A 289 15.89 -7.68 -17.43
C GLU A 289 14.61 -8.03 -16.67
N THR A 290 14.27 -7.26 -15.65
CA THR A 290 13.04 -7.41 -14.85
C THR A 290 11.80 -7.32 -15.74
N ARG A 291 11.75 -6.33 -16.64
CA ARG A 291 10.65 -6.18 -17.62
C ARG A 291 10.49 -7.41 -18.51
N ARG A 292 11.60 -7.97 -19.00
CA ARG A 292 11.58 -9.17 -19.85
C ARG A 292 11.19 -10.42 -19.06
N ALA A 293 11.76 -10.60 -17.86
CA ALA A 293 11.54 -11.77 -17.03
C ALA A 293 10.07 -11.88 -16.58
N TYR A 294 9.46 -10.77 -16.19
CA TYR A 294 8.11 -10.74 -15.64
C TYR A 294 7.05 -10.18 -16.61
N GLY A 295 7.42 -9.73 -17.80
CA GLY A 295 6.47 -9.18 -18.76
C GLY A 295 5.71 -7.94 -18.25
N VAL A 296 6.36 -7.11 -17.45
CA VAL A 296 5.85 -5.84 -16.90
C VAL A 296 6.31 -4.66 -17.76
N MET A 297 5.54 -3.56 -17.79
CA MET A 297 5.86 -2.33 -18.56
C MET A 297 6.27 -2.57 -20.03
N LEU A 298 5.72 -3.59 -20.70
CA LEU A 298 6.10 -3.93 -22.08
C LEU A 298 5.51 -2.97 -23.13
N TYR A 299 4.38 -2.30 -22.84
CA TYR A 299 3.58 -1.53 -23.81
C TYR A 299 2.86 -0.34 -23.19
N GLU A 300 3.60 0.61 -22.60
CA GLU A 300 2.96 1.79 -22.03
C GLU A 300 2.96 2.95 -23.03
N ASP A 301 1.86 3.10 -23.75
CA ASP A 301 1.50 4.39 -24.35
C ASP A 301 0.97 5.32 -23.24
N TYR A 302 1.89 5.89 -22.47
CA TYR A 302 1.58 6.81 -21.39
C TYR A 302 0.72 7.99 -21.86
N LEU A 303 0.84 8.42 -23.12
CA LEU A 303 0.07 9.53 -23.67
C LEU A 303 -1.43 9.23 -23.64
N GLN A 304 -1.88 8.05 -24.08
CA GLN A 304 -3.31 7.71 -24.07
C GLN A 304 -3.90 7.68 -22.65
N ARG A 305 -3.15 7.21 -21.65
CA ARG A 305 -3.60 7.18 -20.25
C ARG A 305 -3.68 8.58 -19.63
N TYR A 306 -2.74 9.48 -19.95
CA TYR A 306 -2.78 10.87 -19.45
C TYR A 306 -3.99 11.66 -19.95
N TYR A 307 -4.55 11.34 -21.11
CA TYR A 307 -5.73 12.02 -21.66
C TYR A 307 -7.07 11.48 -21.13
N GLN A 308 -7.06 10.43 -20.29
CA GLN A 308 -8.26 9.86 -19.67
C GLN A 308 -8.51 10.39 -18.26
N VAL A 309 -7.64 11.27 -17.73
CA VAL A 309 -7.71 11.87 -16.40
C VAL A 309 -8.01 13.37 -16.49
#